data_AF-A0A7W9BVH8-F1
#
_entry.id   AF-A0A7W9BVH8-F1
#
_cell.length_a   1.000
_cell.length_b   1.000
_cell.length_c   1.000
_cell.angle_alpha   90.00
_cell.angle_beta   90.00
_cell.angle_gamma   90.00
#
_symmetry.space_group_name_H-M   'P 1'
#
loop_
_entity.id
_entity.type
_entity.pdbx_description
1 polymer ?
#
loop_
_entity_poly.entity_id
_entity_poly.type
_entity_poly.pdbx_seq_one_letter_code
_entity_poly.pdbx_strand_id
1 'polypeptide(L)'
;MRHVLLCALLATVPVAAIAASDKPVFGPLPAWVRPVPLPATPPADDAPLRILLTDQQVAIEPTRQTVYATTTILIQTPQGLAAGNISLP
;
A
#
# COMPACT_ATOMS: atom_id res chain seq x y z
N MET A 1 -30.52 22.61 -50.82
CA MET A 1 -30.33 21.42 -49.95
C MET A 1 -29.55 21.86 -48.73
N ARG A 2 -30.19 21.85 -47.55
CA ARG A 2 -29.66 22.47 -46.32
C ARG A 2 -28.98 21.38 -45.49
N HIS A 3 -27.65 21.34 -45.50
CA HIS A 3 -26.88 20.42 -44.67
C HIS A 3 -27.05 20.79 -43.20
N VAL A 4 -27.82 20.01 -42.46
CA VAL A 4 -27.94 20.12 -41.01
C VAL A 4 -26.69 19.47 -40.42
N LEU A 5 -25.72 20.28 -39.98
CA LEU A 5 -24.64 19.83 -39.11
C LEU A 5 -25.23 19.49 -37.74
N LEU A 6 -25.25 18.20 -37.40
CA LEU A 6 -25.57 17.73 -36.07
C LEU A 6 -24.26 17.66 -35.27
N CYS A 7 -23.98 18.69 -34.48
CA CYS A 7 -22.88 18.70 -33.52
C CYS A 7 -23.15 17.64 -32.43
N ALA A 8 -22.44 16.51 -32.49
CA ALA A 8 -22.47 15.50 -31.44
C ALA A 8 -21.77 16.05 -30.19
N LEU A 9 -22.57 16.25 -29.14
CA LEU A 9 -22.14 16.67 -27.80
C LEU A 9 -21.23 15.57 -27.21
N LEU A 10 -19.92 15.84 -27.13
CA LEU A 10 -18.98 15.04 -26.35
C LEU A 10 -19.26 15.30 -24.86
N ALA A 11 -19.97 14.38 -24.21
CA ALA A 11 -20.14 14.39 -22.76
C ALA A 11 -18.79 14.14 -22.09
N THR A 12 -18.15 15.21 -21.61
CA THR A 12 -16.97 15.15 -20.77
C THR A 12 -17.37 14.60 -19.39
N VAL A 13 -17.11 13.31 -19.16
CA VAL A 13 -17.22 12.73 -17.81
C VAL A 13 -16.06 13.32 -16.99
N PRO A 14 -16.32 14.09 -15.91
CA PRO A 14 -15.25 14.57 -15.06
C PRO A 14 -14.68 13.35 -14.34
N VAL A 15 -13.49 12.93 -14.76
CA VAL A 15 -12.68 11.98 -13.99
C VAL A 15 -12.28 12.72 -12.72
N ALA A 16 -12.95 12.45 -11.61
CA ALA A 16 -12.51 12.94 -10.31
C ALA A 16 -11.15 12.31 -10.03
N ALA A 17 -10.08 13.09 -10.23
CA ALA A 17 -8.75 12.70 -9.81
C ALA A 17 -8.80 12.49 -8.30
N ILE A 18 -8.66 11.24 -7.85
CA ILE A 18 -8.43 10.95 -6.44
C ILE A 18 -7.08 11.57 -6.11
N ALA A 19 -7.10 12.76 -5.49
CA ALA A 19 -5.92 13.37 -4.94
C ALA A 19 -5.39 12.42 -3.86
N ALA A 20 -4.18 11.89 -4.08
CA ALA A 20 -3.47 11.15 -3.06
C ALA A 20 -3.37 12.04 -1.81
N SER A 21 -3.82 11.53 -0.66
CA SER A 21 -3.79 12.30 0.59
C SER A 21 -2.33 12.53 1.00
N ASP A 22 -1.98 13.76 1.41
CA ASP A 22 -0.62 14.13 1.83
C ASP A 22 -0.14 13.41 3.10
N LYS A 23 -1.01 12.63 3.76
CA LYS A 23 -0.74 11.99 5.03
C LYS A 23 -1.26 10.55 5.07
N PRO A 24 -0.50 9.60 5.63
CA PRO A 24 -1.00 8.27 5.93
C PRO A 24 -2.21 8.34 6.86
N VAL A 25 -3.25 7.57 6.56
CA VAL A 25 -4.40 7.38 7.44
C VAL A 25 -4.14 6.13 8.29
N PHE A 26 -4.29 6.27 9.60
CA PHE A 26 -4.19 5.16 10.54
C PHE A 26 -5.58 4.72 10.97
N GLY A 27 -5.83 3.41 10.98
CA GLY A 27 -7.07 2.80 11.44
C GLY A 27 -6.80 1.62 12.37
N PRO A 28 -7.84 1.12 13.07
CA PRO A 28 -7.69 -0.09 13.87
C PRO A 28 -7.37 -1.29 12.97
N LEU A 29 -6.70 -2.28 13.55
CA LEU A 29 -6.49 -3.57 12.88
C LEU A 29 -7.86 -4.23 12.61
N PRO A 30 -8.09 -4.84 11.42
CA PRO A 30 -9.31 -5.59 11.18
C PRO A 30 -9.44 -6.75 12.18
N ALA A 31 -10.66 -6.98 12.69
CA ALA A 31 -10.91 -7.98 13.74
C ALA A 31 -10.59 -9.43 13.35
N TRP A 32 -10.51 -9.73 12.05
CA TRP A 32 -10.17 -11.05 11.53
C TRP A 32 -8.65 -11.29 11.43
N VAL A 33 -7.83 -10.23 11.51
CA VAL A 33 -6.38 -10.36 11.49
C VAL A 33 -5.90 -10.97 12.79
N ARG A 34 -4.99 -11.93 12.70
CA ARG A 34 -4.33 -12.56 13.84
C ARG A 34 -2.93 -11.96 14.00
N PRO A 35 -2.68 -11.09 14.98
CA PRO A 35 -1.37 -10.47 15.13
C PRO A 35 -0.26 -11.51 15.30
N VAL A 36 0.80 -11.38 14.49
CA VAL A 36 2.01 -12.19 14.63
C VAL A 36 3.00 -11.41 15.50
N PRO A 37 3.52 -11.99 16.60
CA PRO A 37 4.51 -11.31 17.42
C PRO A 37 5.79 -11.08 16.62
N LEU A 38 6.40 -9.90 16.78
CA LEU A 38 7.69 -9.63 16.18
C LEU A 38 8.76 -10.55 16.80
N PRO A 39 9.67 -11.14 15.99
CA PRO A 39 10.81 -11.86 16.51
C PRO A 39 11.76 -10.91 17.24
N ALA A 40 12.60 -11.47 18.12
CA ALA A 40 13.64 -10.71 18.79
C ALA A 40 14.58 -10.05 17.77
N THR A 41 15.01 -8.83 18.06
CA THR A 41 15.98 -8.11 17.22
C THR A 41 17.29 -8.91 17.16
N PRO A 42 17.77 -9.25 15.96
CA PRO A 42 19.06 -9.92 15.82
C PRO A 42 20.21 -8.99 16.21
N PRO A 43 21.39 -9.52 16.59
CA PRO A 43 22.59 -8.70 16.73
C PRO A 43 22.89 -7.94 15.45
N ALA A 44 23.43 -6.72 15.60
CA ALA A 44 23.83 -5.91 14.46
C ALA A 44 24.96 -6.61 13.69
N ASP A 45 24.87 -6.52 12.37
CA ASP A 45 25.88 -6.96 11.42
C ASP A 45 26.06 -5.91 10.30
N ASP A 46 26.89 -6.22 9.31
CA ASP A 46 27.21 -5.28 8.23
C ASP A 46 26.05 -5.09 7.22
N ALA A 47 24.94 -5.83 7.36
CA ALA A 47 23.78 -5.66 6.50
C ALA A 47 23.10 -4.29 6.76
N PRO A 48 22.86 -3.44 5.74
CA PRO A 48 22.28 -2.12 5.97
C PRO A 48 20.85 -2.14 6.56
N LEU A 49 20.09 -3.19 6.24
CA LEU A 49 18.73 -3.43 6.71
C LEU A 49 18.46 -4.93 6.85
N ARG A 50 17.46 -5.27 7.66
CA ARG A 50 16.93 -6.63 7.82
C ARG A 50 15.41 -6.62 7.79
N ILE A 51 14.82 -7.55 7.07
CA ILE A 51 13.37 -7.81 7.17
C ILE A 51 13.17 -8.73 8.38
N LEU A 52 12.43 -8.25 9.38
CA LEU A 52 12.14 -9.00 10.60
C LEU A 52 10.85 -9.79 10.49
N LEU A 53 9.86 -9.26 9.78
CA LEU A 53 8.56 -9.87 9.60
C LEU A 53 8.02 -9.50 8.22
N THR A 54 7.50 -10.49 7.51
CA THR A 54 6.55 -10.31 6.42
C THR A 54 5.37 -11.21 6.73
N ASP A 55 4.21 -10.60 6.96
CA ASP A 55 2.97 -11.33 7.23
C ASP A 55 1.89 -10.83 6.27
N GLN A 56 1.16 -11.78 5.69
CA GLN A 56 0.05 -11.53 4.80
C GLN A 56 -1.11 -12.44 5.19
N GLN A 57 -2.26 -11.83 5.45
CA GLN A 57 -3.47 -12.54 5.82
C GLN A 57 -4.59 -12.14 4.87
N VAL A 58 -5.38 -13.14 4.48
CA VAL A 58 -6.45 -12.97 3.50
C VAL A 58 -7.77 -13.39 4.13
N ALA A 59 -8.71 -12.45 4.23
CA ALA A 59 -10.11 -12.75 4.47
C ALA A 59 -10.81 -12.93 3.12
N ILE A 60 -11.52 -14.06 2.98
CA ILE A 60 -12.28 -14.40 1.78
C ILE A 60 -13.76 -14.43 2.16
N GLU A 61 -14.55 -13.58 1.52
CA GLU A 61 -16.00 -13.54 1.58
C GLU A 61 -16.59 -13.88 0.19
N PRO A 62 -17.89 -14.21 0.06
CA PRO A 62 -18.48 -14.67 -1.20
C PRO A 62 -18.26 -13.74 -2.41
N THR A 63 -18.13 -12.43 -2.19
CA THR A 63 -17.97 -11.42 -3.25
C THR A 63 -16.81 -10.46 -2.99
N ARG A 64 -15.97 -10.75 -2.00
CA ARG A 64 -14.88 -9.86 -1.57
C ARG A 64 -13.68 -10.68 -1.11
N GLN A 65 -12.51 -10.15 -1.40
CA GLN A 65 -11.29 -10.56 -0.76
C GLN A 65 -10.66 -9.33 -0.12
N THR A 66 -10.26 -9.45 1.14
CA THR A 66 -9.53 -8.41 1.85
C THR A 66 -8.14 -8.93 2.18
N VAL A 67 -7.10 -8.22 1.75
CA VAL A 67 -5.70 -8.54 2.03
C VAL A 67 -5.19 -7.59 3.11
N TYR A 68 -4.65 -8.15 4.17
CA TYR A 68 -3.86 -7.45 5.18
C TYR A 68 -2.40 -7.83 4.98
N ALA A 69 -1.52 -6.83 4.85
CA ALA A 69 -0.08 -7.04 4.73
C ALA A 69 0.65 -6.18 5.76
N THR A 70 1.62 -6.78 6.44
CA THR A 70 2.53 -6.07 7.35
C THR A 70 3.97 -6.51 7.09
N THR A 71 4.85 -5.52 7.01
CA THR A 71 6.29 -5.74 6.88
C THR A 71 7.02 -4.94 7.95
N THR A 72 7.85 -5.60 8.75
CA THR A 72 8.74 -4.95 9.71
C THR A 72 10.16 -4.96 9.15
N ILE A 73 10.74 -3.78 8.99
CA ILE A 73 12.11 -3.59 8.51
C ILE A 73 12.92 -2.95 9.62
N LEU A 74 14.03 -3.58 9.98
CA LEU A 74 15.05 -3.02 10.85
C LEU A 74 16.10 -2.33 9.99
N ILE A 75 16.28 -1.03 10.20
CA ILE A 75 17.37 -0.25 9.60
C ILE A 75 18.55 -0.29 10.57
N GLN A 76 19.70 -0.80 10.12
CA GLN A 76 20.86 -1.03 10.98
C GLN A 76 21.95 0.03 10.80
N THR A 77 22.06 0.60 9.60
CA THR A 77 23.12 1.55 9.25
C THR A 77 22.59 2.80 8.54
N PRO A 78 23.35 3.91 8.51
CA PRO A 78 22.98 5.10 7.73
C PRO A 78 22.75 4.81 6.25
N GLN A 79 23.46 3.83 5.67
CA GLN A 79 23.27 3.40 4.29
C GLN A 79 21.86 2.82 4.07
N GLY A 80 21.29 2.16 5.08
CA GLY A 80 19.91 1.67 5.03
C GLY A 80 18.87 2.80 5.00
N LEU A 81 19.14 3.94 5.64
CA LEU A 81 18.28 5.14 5.56
C LEU A 81 18.30 5.78 4.16
N ALA A 82 19.40 5.62 3.42
CA ALA A 82 19.55 6.14 2.07
C ALA A 82 18.75 5.37 1.01
N ALA A 83 18.06 4.27 1.37
CA ALA A 83 17.21 3.51 0.46
C ALA A 83 16.04 4.35 -0.11
N GLY A 84 15.63 5.42 0.58
CA GLY A 84 14.58 6.32 0.11
C GLY A 84 13.22 5.63 0.06
N ASN A 85 12.67 5.45 -1.15
CA ASN A 85 11.37 4.79 -1.34
C ASN A 85 11.49 3.27 -1.23
N ILE A 86 10.70 2.69 -0.33
CA ILE A 86 10.59 1.24 -0.17
C ILE A 86 9.31 0.77 -0.88
N SER A 87 9.47 0.03 -1.96
CA SER A 87 8.35 -0.62 -2.66
C SER A 87 8.03 -1.95 -1.99
N LEU A 88 6.82 -2.08 -1.48
CA LEU A 88 6.29 -3.32 -0.93
C LEU A 88 5.33 -3.97 -1.96
N PRO A 89 5.26 -5.32 -2.02
CA PRO A 89 4.35 -6.02 -2.93
C PRO A 89 2.87 -5.77 -2.62
#